data_AF-A0A8H3X700-F1
#
_entry.id   AF-A0A8H3X700-F1
#
_cell.length_a   1.000
_cell.length_b   1.000
_cell.length_c   1.000
_cell.angle_alpha   90.00
_cell.angle_beta   90.00
_cell.angle_gamma   90.00
#
_symmetry.space_group_name_H-M   'P 1'
#
loop_
_entity.id
_entity.type
_entity.pdbx_description
1 polymer ?
#
loop_
_entity_poly.entity_id
_entity_poly.type
_entity_poly.pdbx_seq_one_letter_code
_entity_poly.pdbx_strand_id
1 'polypeptide(L)'
;MVIDRIHHLDLGLFNYQITFIYNLLKELHEASILDKLDNRLANIPRFPELKIFKNGIQSLFRITANKYRNLIKVMIFVLDNLDISEALNKTLLNLYKVWNNMYIMSRVPQIQIKSNIGQFEFDQIKLTLI
;
A
#
# COMPACT_ATOMS: atom_id res chain seq x y z
N MET A 1 2.11 25.45 -8.52
CA MET A 1 1.43 24.93 -7.32
C MET A 1 0.99 23.48 -7.54
N VAL A 2 1.86 22.52 -7.29
CA VAL A 2 1.61 21.06 -7.43
C VAL A 2 2.01 20.31 -6.15
N ILE A 3 2.80 20.96 -5.29
CA ILE A 3 3.38 20.41 -4.06
C ILE A 3 2.29 20.09 -3.03
N ASP A 4 1.31 20.97 -2.83
CA ASP A 4 0.29 20.78 -1.78
C ASP A 4 -0.66 19.61 -2.08
N ARG A 5 -1.12 19.46 -3.33
CA ARG A 5 -1.99 18.33 -3.71
C ARG A 5 -1.27 17.01 -3.57
N ILE A 6 0.00 16.93 -3.96
CA ILE A 6 0.82 15.72 -3.82
C ILE A 6 1.08 15.41 -2.35
N HIS A 7 1.32 16.43 -1.53
CA HIS A 7 1.56 16.24 -0.10
C HIS A 7 0.31 15.76 0.64
N HIS A 8 -0.86 16.30 0.31
CA HIS A 8 -2.15 15.83 0.85
C HIS A 8 -2.49 14.41 0.38
N LEU A 9 -2.18 14.07 -0.88
CA LEU A 9 -2.37 12.71 -1.40
C LEU A 9 -1.43 11.72 -0.70
N ASP A 10 -0.15 12.07 -0.55
CA ASP A 10 0.85 11.26 0.16
C ASP A 10 0.43 11.04 1.64
N LEU A 11 -0.10 12.05 2.33
CA LEU A 11 -0.49 11.89 3.74
C LEU A 11 -1.87 11.21 3.92
N GLY A 12 -2.84 11.53 3.06
CA GLY A 12 -4.20 11.01 3.19
C GLY A 12 -4.34 9.57 2.68
N LEU A 13 -3.90 9.32 1.44
CA LEU A 13 -4.10 8.02 0.78
C LEU A 13 -3.31 6.92 1.49
N PHE A 14 -2.04 7.14 1.81
CA PHE A 14 -1.21 6.09 2.40
C PHE A 14 -1.55 5.82 3.86
N ASN A 15 -1.90 6.86 4.61
CA ASN A 15 -2.41 6.66 5.95
C ASN A 15 -3.70 5.82 5.91
N TYR A 16 -4.60 6.10 4.97
CA TYR A 16 -5.81 5.30 4.78
C TYR A 16 -5.52 3.85 4.42
N GLN A 17 -4.63 3.59 3.46
CA GLN A 17 -4.30 2.22 3.02
C GLN A 17 -3.75 1.36 4.15
N ILE A 18 -2.82 1.89 4.94
CA ILE A 18 -2.22 1.18 6.07
C ILE A 18 -3.27 0.95 7.16
N THR A 19 -4.04 1.98 7.50
CA THR A 19 -5.10 1.90 8.52
C THR A 19 -6.16 0.89 8.12
N PHE A 20 -6.55 0.86 6.84
CA PHE A 20 -7.52 -0.08 6.29
C PHE A 20 -7.02 -1.52 6.44
N ILE A 21 -5.80 -1.83 5.99
CA ILE A 21 -5.26 -3.20 6.08
C ILE A 21 -5.10 -3.62 7.53
N TYR A 22 -4.63 -2.73 8.39
CA TYR A 22 -4.47 -3.02 9.81
C TYR A 22 -5.81 -3.34 10.47
N ASN A 23 -6.85 -2.53 10.24
CA ASN A 23 -8.18 -2.76 10.79
C ASN A 23 -8.81 -4.03 10.21
N LEU A 24 -8.68 -4.26 8.90
CA LEU A 24 -9.19 -5.46 8.25
C LEU A 24 -8.55 -6.73 8.84
N LEU A 25 -7.22 -6.75 9.01
CA LEU A 25 -6.52 -7.89 9.61
C LEU A 25 -6.90 -8.08 11.08
N LYS A 26 -7.08 -6.98 11.82
CA LYS A 26 -7.55 -7.01 13.22
C LYS A 26 -8.97 -7.57 13.35
N GLU A 27 -9.83 -7.31 12.38
CA GLU A 27 -11.21 -7.82 12.36
C GLU A 27 -11.31 -9.28 11.91
N LEU A 28 -10.49 -9.67 10.92
CA LEU A 28 -10.56 -11.00 10.31
C LEU A 28 -9.71 -12.06 11.02
N HIS A 29 -8.72 -11.65 11.81
CA HIS A 29 -7.74 -12.54 12.43
C HIS A 29 -7.43 -12.12 13.87
N GLU A 30 -6.76 -13.02 14.59
CA GLU A 30 -6.27 -12.75 15.93
C GLU A 30 -5.17 -11.67 15.94
N ALA A 31 -4.96 -11.04 17.09
CA ALA A 31 -3.92 -10.02 17.28
C ALA A 31 -2.51 -10.50 16.88
N SER A 32 -2.25 -11.80 16.94
CA SER A 32 -0.98 -12.43 16.54
C SER A 32 -0.60 -12.16 15.07
N ILE A 33 -1.57 -11.90 14.19
CA ILE A 33 -1.28 -11.54 12.80
C ILE A 33 -0.63 -10.16 12.68
N LEU A 34 -1.00 -9.24 13.57
CA LEU A 34 -0.48 -7.88 13.61
C LEU A 34 0.96 -7.90 14.13
N ASP A 35 1.25 -8.74 15.12
CA ASP A 35 2.63 -8.98 15.59
C ASP A 35 3.51 -9.56 14.49
N LYS A 36 2.99 -10.49 13.66
CA LYS A 36 3.72 -11.02 12.49
C LYS A 36 3.99 -9.93 11.45
N LEU A 37 3.01 -9.06 11.20
CA LEU A 37 3.11 -7.94 10.27
C LEU A 37 4.20 -6.95 10.73
N ASP A 38 4.18 -6.58 12.01
CA ASP A 38 5.15 -5.68 12.62
C ASP A 38 6.56 -6.27 12.62
N ASN A 39 6.70 -7.55 12.97
CA ASN A 39 7.98 -8.27 12.92
C ASN A 39 8.55 -8.32 11.50
N ARG A 40 7.71 -8.55 10.48
CA ARG A 40 8.17 -8.53 9.09
C ARG A 40 8.64 -7.15 8.67
N LEU A 41 7.89 -6.10 9.01
CA LEU A 41 8.26 -4.71 8.71
C LEU A 41 9.61 -4.33 9.34
N ALA A 42 9.83 -4.71 10.61
CA ALA A 42 11.07 -4.43 11.33
C ALA A 42 12.30 -5.14 10.75
N ASN A 43 12.10 -6.32 10.16
CA ASN A 43 13.16 -7.18 9.63
C ASN A 43 13.57 -6.86 8.18
N ILE A 44 12.96 -5.86 7.53
CA ILE A 44 13.30 -5.52 6.14
C ILE A 44 14.72 -4.93 6.06
N PRO A 45 15.71 -5.63 5.47
CA PRO A 45 17.11 -5.23 5.57
C PRO A 45 17.44 -3.94 4.81
N ARG A 46 16.74 -3.70 3.69
CA ARG A 46 17.02 -2.61 2.75
C ARG A 46 16.55 -1.22 3.21
N PHE A 47 15.84 -1.13 4.33
CA PHE A 47 15.27 0.13 4.80
C PHE A 47 15.52 0.32 6.31
N PRO A 48 16.76 0.67 6.72
CA PRO A 48 17.10 0.85 8.13
C PRO A 48 16.27 1.96 8.81
N GLU A 49 15.73 2.92 8.06
CA GLU A 49 14.80 3.94 8.57
C GLU A 49 13.42 3.37 8.99
N LEU A 50 13.06 2.17 8.51
CA LEU A 50 11.86 1.44 8.92
C LEU A 50 12.09 0.58 10.18
N LYS A 51 13.34 0.40 10.63
CA LYS A 51 13.65 -0.22 11.94
C LYS A 51 13.13 0.59 13.14
N ILE A 52 12.61 1.80 12.91
CA ILE A 52 12.26 2.76 13.95
C ILE A 52 10.86 2.51 14.54
N PHE A 53 10.06 1.58 13.99
CA PHE A 53 8.72 1.29 14.50
C PHE A 53 8.75 0.38 15.73
N LYS A 54 9.30 0.89 16.84
CA LYS A 54 9.33 0.20 18.14
C LYS A 54 7.92 -0.17 18.66
N ASN A 55 6.89 0.50 18.17
CA ASN A 55 5.48 0.26 18.57
C ASN A 55 4.62 -0.22 17.38
N GLY A 56 5.24 -0.85 16.37
CA GLY A 56 4.52 -1.43 15.23
C GLY A 56 3.83 -0.41 14.32
N ILE A 57 2.88 -0.88 13.51
CA ILE A 57 2.10 -0.06 12.56
C ILE A 57 1.37 1.11 13.25
N GLN A 58 1.01 1.00 14.54
CA GLN A 58 0.35 2.10 15.26
C GLN A 58 1.25 3.34 15.41
N SER A 59 2.57 3.17 15.35
CA SER A 59 3.50 4.30 15.30
C SER A 59 3.56 4.98 13.91
N LEU A 60 2.91 4.41 12.89
CA LEU A 60 2.85 4.96 11.54
C LEU A 60 1.94 6.18 11.40
N PHE A 61 1.07 6.48 12.36
CA PHE A 61 0.23 7.69 12.31
C PHE A 61 1.04 9.00 12.44
N ARG A 62 2.36 8.93 12.68
CA ARG A 62 3.25 10.09 12.91
C ARG A 62 4.42 10.23 11.93
N ILE A 63 4.42 9.50 10.81
CA ILE A 63 5.53 9.55 9.85
C ILE A 63 5.39 10.63 8.78
N THR A 64 6.53 11.14 8.31
CA THR A 64 6.61 12.12 7.22
C THR A 64 6.26 11.48 5.88
N ALA A 65 5.80 12.28 4.91
CA ALA A 65 5.50 11.83 3.55
C ALA A 65 6.63 11.00 2.91
N ASN A 66 7.90 11.31 3.21
CA ASN A 66 9.05 10.55 2.71
C ASN A 66 9.09 9.10 3.24
N LYS A 67 8.72 8.90 4.50
CA LYS A 67 8.67 7.56 5.11
C LYS A 67 7.51 6.74 4.57
N TYR A 68 6.35 7.35 4.30
CA TYR A 68 5.25 6.68 3.60
C TYR A 68 5.69 6.17 2.22
N ARG A 69 6.46 6.96 1.46
CA ARG A 69 7.00 6.54 0.16
C ARG A 69 7.88 5.30 0.23
N ASN A 70 8.73 5.20 1.24
CA ASN A 70 9.55 4.02 1.47
C ASN A 70 8.71 2.82 1.90
N LEU A 71 7.69 3.06 2.72
CA LEU A 71 6.83 2.02 3.24
C LEU A 71 6.00 1.34 2.14
N ILE A 72 5.43 2.10 1.21
CA ILE A 72 4.68 1.53 0.05
C ILE A 72 5.52 0.55 -0.76
N LYS A 73 6.79 0.87 -1.00
CA LYS A 73 7.70 0.02 -1.76
C LYS A 73 7.93 -1.32 -1.09
N VAL A 74 7.82 -1.37 0.24
CA VAL A 74 8.10 -2.58 1.02
C VAL A 74 6.86 -3.35 1.44
N MET A 75 5.70 -2.69 1.57
CA MET A 75 4.50 -3.33 2.12
C MET A 75 4.03 -4.54 1.33
N ILE A 76 4.23 -4.57 0.01
CA ILE A 76 3.90 -5.75 -0.79
C ILE A 76 4.66 -7.00 -0.30
N PHE A 77 5.92 -6.85 0.13
CA PHE A 77 6.72 -7.95 0.68
C PHE A 77 6.32 -8.30 2.12
N VAL A 78 5.80 -7.33 2.88
CA VAL A 78 5.30 -7.56 4.23
C VAL A 78 4.02 -8.42 4.18
N LEU A 79 3.12 -8.06 3.25
CA LEU A 79 1.83 -8.71 3.06
C LEU A 79 1.96 -10.05 2.33
N ASP A 80 2.92 -10.20 1.43
CA ASP A 80 3.11 -11.45 0.69
C ASP A 80 3.40 -12.62 1.62
N ASN A 81 2.74 -13.76 1.39
CA ASN A 81 2.83 -14.94 2.24
C ASN A 81 2.58 -14.67 3.73
N LEU A 82 1.81 -13.63 4.08
CA LEU A 82 1.31 -13.49 5.44
C LEU A 82 0.49 -14.74 5.75
N ASP A 83 0.57 -15.23 6.99
CA ASP A 83 0.00 -16.50 7.42
C ASP A 83 -1.53 -16.40 7.59
N ILE A 84 -2.19 -16.08 6.47
CA ILE A 84 -3.62 -15.88 6.25
C ILE A 84 -4.05 -16.77 5.07
N SER A 85 -5.36 -16.89 4.83
CA SER A 85 -5.83 -17.70 3.69
C SER A 85 -5.26 -17.21 2.36
N GLU A 86 -4.91 -18.14 1.47
CA GLU A 86 -4.30 -17.82 0.17
C GLU A 86 -5.18 -16.86 -0.65
N ALA A 87 -6.51 -17.03 -0.58
CA ALA A 87 -7.46 -16.15 -1.24
C ALA A 87 -7.42 -14.72 -0.68
N LEU A 88 -7.36 -14.55 0.64
CA LEU A 88 -7.24 -13.24 1.26
C LEU A 88 -5.88 -12.60 0.95
N ASN A 89 -4.80 -13.39 0.98
CA ASN A 89 -3.46 -12.91 0.64
C ASN A 89 -3.41 -12.36 -0.80
N LYS A 90 -3.89 -13.12 -1.78
CA LYS A 90 -4.00 -12.69 -3.18
C LYS A 90 -4.85 -11.43 -3.32
N THR A 91 -5.97 -11.34 -2.59
CA THR A 91 -6.86 -10.18 -2.61
C THR A 91 -6.16 -8.93 -2.06
N LEU A 92 -5.47 -9.04 -0.92
CA LEU A 92 -4.70 -7.96 -0.32
C LEU A 92 -3.57 -7.48 -1.24
N LEU A 93 -2.83 -8.42 -1.84
CA LEU A 93 -1.75 -8.08 -2.78
C LEU A 93 -2.29 -7.36 -4.02
N ASN A 94 -3.42 -7.80 -4.56
CA ASN A 94 -4.04 -7.14 -5.71
C ASN A 94 -4.56 -5.75 -5.35
N LEU A 95 -5.22 -5.59 -4.21
CA LEU A 95 -5.65 -4.29 -3.70
C LEU A 95 -4.47 -3.33 -3.57
N TYR A 96 -3.35 -3.79 -3.00
CA TYR A 96 -2.14 -2.99 -2.85
C TYR A 96 -1.51 -2.61 -4.20
N LYS A 97 -1.50 -3.52 -5.18
CA LYS A 97 -1.05 -3.23 -6.56
C LYS A 97 -1.90 -2.15 -7.22
N VAL A 98 -3.23 -2.27 -7.11
CA VAL A 98 -4.19 -1.31 -7.68
C VAL A 98 -4.00 0.07 -7.06
N TRP A 99 -3.81 0.14 -5.75
CA TRP A 99 -3.46 1.35 -5.02
C TRP A 99 -2.12 1.97 -5.44
N ASN A 100 -1.08 1.15 -5.63
CA ASN A 100 0.21 1.63 -6.15
C ASN A 100 0.08 2.19 -7.57
N ASN A 101 -0.73 1.56 -8.41
CA ASN A 101 -1.02 2.04 -9.77
C ASN A 101 -1.78 3.37 -9.73
N MET A 102 -2.81 3.51 -8.88
CA MET A 102 -3.50 4.78 -8.68
C MET A 102 -2.53 5.88 -8.23
N TYR A 103 -1.61 5.56 -7.32
CA TYR A 103 -0.59 6.50 -6.89
C TYR A 103 0.31 6.94 -8.04
N ILE A 104 0.84 6.00 -8.82
CA ILE A 104 1.67 6.30 -9.99
C ILE A 104 0.89 7.19 -10.96
N MET A 105 -0.37 6.83 -11.27
CA MET A 105 -1.24 7.61 -12.15
C MET A 105 -1.49 9.02 -11.63
N SER A 106 -1.68 9.21 -10.33
CA SER A 106 -1.88 10.54 -9.72
C SER A 106 -0.67 11.48 -9.88
N ARG A 107 0.51 10.90 -10.13
CA ARG A 107 1.79 11.60 -10.32
C ARG A 107 2.13 11.86 -11.78
N VAL A 108 1.43 11.19 -12.70
CA VAL A 108 1.61 11.33 -14.14
C VAL A 108 0.92 12.64 -14.60
N PRO A 109 1.52 13.42 -15.52
CA PRO A 109 0.86 14.60 -16.08
C PRO A 109 -0.50 14.23 -16.68
N GLN A 110 -1.53 15.06 -16.49
CA GLN A 110 -2.91 14.74 -16.93
C GLN A 110 -3.04 14.32 -18.40
N ILE A 111 -2.16 14.83 -19.26
CA ILE A 111 -2.09 14.47 -20.70
C ILE A 111 -1.75 12.98 -20.88
N GLN A 112 -0.81 12.46 -20.09
CA GLN A 112 -0.42 11.04 -20.09
C GLN A 112 -1.43 10.16 -19.33
N ILE A 113 -2.20 10.71 -18.38
CA ILE A 113 -3.28 9.97 -17.70
C ILE A 113 -4.40 9.64 -18.69
N LYS A 114 -4.84 10.59 -19.53
CA LYS A 114 -5.91 10.34 -20.50
C LYS A 114 -5.58 9.20 -21.48
N SER A 115 -4.33 9.12 -21.93
CA SER A 115 -3.87 8.00 -22.78
C SER A 115 -3.82 6.67 -22.02
N ASN A 116 -3.39 6.69 -20.75
CA ASN A 116 -3.24 5.47 -19.94
C ASN A 116 -4.57 4.92 -19.41
N ILE A 117 -5.54 5.78 -19.06
CA ILE A 117 -6.89 5.34 -18.66
C ILE A 117 -7.58 4.66 -19.84
N GLY A 118 -7.52 5.25 -21.04
CA GLY A 118 -8.07 4.62 -22.24
C GLY A 118 -7.46 3.24 -22.50
N GLN A 119 -6.16 3.07 -22.24
CA GLN A 119 -5.48 1.77 -22.35
C GLN A 119 -5.92 0.78 -21.26
N PHE A 120 -6.03 1.23 -20.01
CA PHE A 120 -6.45 0.40 -18.87
C PHE A 120 -7.90 -0.09 -19.00
N GLU A 121 -8.82 0.77 -19.42
CA GLU A 121 -10.21 0.41 -19.71
C GLU A 121 -10.28 -0.63 -20.85
N PHE A 122 -9.46 -0.46 -21.89
CA PHE A 122 -9.39 -1.40 -23.01
C PHE A 122 -8.89 -2.79 -22.59
N ASP A 123 -7.88 -2.84 -21.71
CA ASP A 123 -7.33 -4.10 -21.19
C ASP A 123 -8.31 -4.81 -20.24
N GLN A 124 -9.09 -4.07 -19.45
CA GLN A 124 -10.18 -4.62 -18.62
C GLN A 124 -11.34 -5.19 -19.46
N ILE A 125 -11.72 -4.50 -20.55
CA ILE A 125 -12.74 -5.00 -21.48
C ILE A 125 -12.29 -6.31 -22.13
N LYS A 126 -11.01 -6.43 -22.51
CA LYS A 126 -10.46 -7.68 -23.05
C LYS A 126 -10.51 -8.84 -22.05
N LEU A 127 -10.23 -8.60 -20.77
CA LEU A 127 -10.27 -9.64 -19.73
C LEU A 127 -11.69 -10.14 -19.41
N THR A 128 -12.72 -9.38 -19.78
CA THR A 128 -14.13 -9.73 -19.52
C THR A 128 -14.78 -10.47 -20.71
N LEU A 129 -14.07 -10.56 -21.84
CA LEU A 129 -14.54 -11.17 -23.09
C LEU A 129 -13.85 -12.49 -23.42
N ILE A 130 -13.22 -13.13 -22.42
CA ILE A 130 -12.63 -14.48 -22.48
C ILE A 130 -13.17 -15.27 -21.29
#